data_AF-A0A7C7T2K6-F1
#
_entry.id   AF-A0A7C7T2K6-F1
#
_cell.length_a   1.000
_cell.length_b   1.000
_cell.length_c   1.000
_cell.angle_alpha   90.00
_cell.angle_beta   90.00
_cell.angle_gamma   90.00
#
_symmetry.space_group_name_H-M   'P 1'
#
loop_
_entity.id
_entity.type
_entity.pdbx_description
1 polymer ?
#
loop_
_entity_poly.entity_id
_entity_poly.type
_entity_poly.pdbx_seq_one_letter_code
_entity_poly.pdbx_strand_id
1 'polypeptide(L)'
;MANQRTFRVVTRGANGDLRSKDYPSEESLVQMHEQIGVDDCSTDLSLRGLPIFRGLIGPMPDSKGAIRYETPEVFETLTKEWTNAQPVRRTRRSATPQSTPHSKKEKEGVRSKRVRQ
;
A
#
# COMPACT_ATOMS: atom_id res chain seq x y z
N MET A 1 -4.61 28.04 -10.08
CA MET A 1 -5.97 27.67 -9.65
C MET A 1 -5.86 26.92 -8.33
N ALA A 2 -6.31 27.53 -7.23
CA ALA A 2 -6.23 26.91 -5.92
C ALA A 2 -7.31 25.82 -5.85
N ASN A 3 -6.94 24.57 -6.12
CA ASN A 3 -7.79 23.44 -5.73
C ASN A 3 -8.10 23.63 -4.24
N GLN A 4 -9.38 23.72 -3.89
CA GLN A 4 -9.87 23.81 -2.52
C GLN A 4 -9.45 22.53 -1.79
N ARG A 5 -8.25 22.54 -1.19
CA ARG A 5 -7.70 21.42 -0.43
C ARG A 5 -8.27 21.50 0.97
N THR A 6 -8.92 20.42 1.39
CA THR A 6 -9.33 20.28 2.79
C THR A 6 -8.14 19.78 3.60
N PHE A 7 -7.94 20.37 4.78
CA PHE A 7 -6.92 19.93 5.72
C PHE A 7 -7.58 19.11 6.82
N ARG A 8 -7.17 17.86 6.98
CA ARG A 8 -7.76 16.91 7.95
C ARG A 8 -6.76 16.62 9.05
N VAL A 9 -7.17 16.84 10.29
CA VAL A 9 -6.41 16.40 11.47
C VAL A 9 -7.05 15.12 12.02
N VAL A 10 -6.28 14.04 12.06
CA VAL A 10 -6.70 12.77 12.65
C VAL A 10 -6.07 12.63 14.02
N THR A 11 -6.92 12.43 15.01
CA THR A 11 -6.56 12.28 16.41
C THR A 11 -7.15 10.98 16.95
N ARG A 12 -6.62 10.52 18.08
CA ARG A 12 -7.18 9.38 18.80
C ARG A 12 -7.97 9.89 20.01
N GLY A 13 -9.20 9.42 20.17
CA GLY A 13 -10.00 9.66 21.37
C GLY A 13 -9.51 8.81 22.55
N ALA A 14 -9.92 9.17 23.77
CA ALA A 14 -9.55 8.44 24.98
C ALA A 14 -9.92 6.93 24.94
N ASN A 15 -10.95 6.58 24.18
CA ASN A 15 -11.41 5.19 24.01
C ASN A 15 -10.62 4.43 22.92
N GLY A 16 -9.65 5.07 22.27
CA GLY A 16 -8.88 4.49 21.19
C GLY A 16 -9.45 4.72 19.79
N ASP A 17 -10.66 5.29 19.69
CA ASP A 17 -11.33 5.58 18.41
C ASP A 17 -10.64 6.70 17.62
N LEU A 18 -10.59 6.57 16.29
CA LEU A 18 -10.08 7.61 15.41
C LEU A 18 -11.11 8.72 15.21
N ARG A 19 -10.68 9.97 15.43
CA ARG A 19 -11.48 11.18 15.20
C ARG A 19 -10.80 12.03 14.15
N SER A 20 -11.55 12.41 13.12
CA SER A 20 -11.07 13.30 12.06
C SER A 20 -11.77 14.65 12.18
N LYS A 21 -10.99 15.73 12.11
CA LYS A 21 -11.50 17.10 12.05
C LYS A 21 -11.00 17.76 10.76
N ASP A 22 -11.94 18.23 9.96
CA ASP A 22 -11.65 18.85 8.67
C ASP A 22 -11.65 20.38 8.81
N TYR A 23 -10.70 21.02 8.14
CA TYR A 23 -10.50 22.45 8.08
C TYR A 23 -10.55 22.93 6.63
N PRO A 24 -11.22 24.06 6.35
CA PRO A 24 -11.42 24.54 4.98
C PRO A 24 -10.18 25.22 4.40
N SER A 25 -9.25 25.68 5.23
CA SER A 25 -8.04 26.39 4.82
C SER A 25 -6.84 26.09 5.71
N GLU A 26 -5.65 26.35 5.18
CA GLU A 26 -4.39 26.23 5.92
C GLU A 26 -4.33 27.21 7.09
N GLU A 27 -4.78 28.45 6.87
CA GLU A 27 -4.81 29.51 7.90
C GLU A 27 -5.63 29.09 9.11
N SER A 28 -6.75 28.38 8.90
CA SER A 28 -7.58 27.85 9.99
C SER A 28 -6.81 26.85 10.85
N LEU A 29 -5.88 26.11 10.25
CA LEU A 29 -5.06 25.13 10.94
C LEU A 29 -3.89 25.81 11.67
N VAL A 30 -3.26 26.81 11.07
CA VAL A 30 -2.20 27.63 11.69
C VAL A 30 -2.70 28.40 12.91
N GLN A 31 -3.96 28.85 12.92
CA GLN A 31 -4.54 29.48 14.10
C GLN A 31 -4.72 28.52 15.28
N MET A 32 -4.88 27.23 15.01
CA MET A 32 -5.14 26.20 16.02
C MET A 32 -3.87 25.46 16.47
N HIS A 33 -2.82 25.47 15.64
CA HIS A 33 -1.58 24.73 15.88
C HIS A 33 -0.36 25.60 15.56
N GLU A 34 0.65 25.51 16.43
CA GLU A 34 1.92 26.22 16.23
C GLU A 34 2.69 25.63 15.05
N GLN A 35 2.92 26.43 14.01
CA GLN A 35 3.78 26.05 12.89
C GLN A 35 5.25 26.07 13.35
N ILE A 36 5.93 24.94 13.17
CA ILE A 36 7.36 24.78 13.51
C ILE A 36 8.26 24.78 12.29
N GLY A 37 7.70 24.64 11.10
CA GLY A 37 8.46 24.63 9.87
C GLY A 37 7.60 24.39 8.64
N VAL A 38 8.29 23.96 7.57
CA VAL A 38 7.72 23.69 6.26
C VAL A 38 8.30 22.39 5.74
N ASP A 39 7.49 21.56 5.10
CA ASP A 39 7.95 20.30 4.51
C ASP A 39 8.64 20.53 3.16
N ASP A 40 9.86 20.02 3.00
CA ASP A 40 10.61 19.99 1.73
C ASP A 40 11.05 18.57 1.33
N CYS A 41 10.68 17.55 2.10
CA CYS A 41 11.14 16.18 1.87
C CYS A 41 10.17 15.35 1.01
N SER A 42 8.93 15.78 0.85
CA SER A 42 7.92 15.03 0.09
C SER A 42 8.28 14.85 -1.39
N THR A 43 8.02 13.68 -1.96
CA THR A 43 8.14 13.46 -3.41
C THR A 43 7.02 14.14 -4.19
N ASP A 44 5.88 14.37 -3.54
CA ASP A 44 4.78 15.13 -4.10
C ASP A 44 5.02 16.64 -3.93
N LEU A 45 5.21 17.33 -5.05
CA LEU A 45 5.34 18.80 -5.10
C LEU A 45 4.08 19.50 -4.56
N SER A 46 2.94 18.80 -4.53
CA SER A 46 1.70 19.33 -3.99
C SER A 46 1.71 19.44 -2.46
N LEU A 47 2.57 18.66 -1.79
CA LEU A 47 2.75 18.66 -0.33
C LEU A 47 3.95 19.49 0.13
N ARG A 48 4.96 19.65 -0.72
CA ARG A 48 6.08 20.54 -0.44
C ARG A 48 5.60 21.96 -0.20
N GLY A 49 6.25 22.66 0.72
CA GLY A 49 5.88 24.02 1.08
C GLY A 49 4.74 24.09 2.11
N LEU A 50 4.09 22.97 2.45
CA LEU A 50 3.05 22.96 3.47
C LEU A 50 3.63 23.00 4.89
N PRO A 51 2.90 23.58 5.84
CA PRO A 51 3.36 23.78 7.21
C PRO A 51 3.49 22.46 7.97
N ILE A 52 4.58 22.33 8.71
CA ILE A 52 4.74 21.30 9.74
C ILE A 52 4.33 21.95 11.06
N PHE A 53 3.44 21.27 11.80
CA PHE A 53 2.89 21.77 13.05
C PHE A 53 3.45 21.01 14.26
N ARG A 54 3.58 21.72 15.39
CA ARG A 54 3.97 21.11 16.66
C ARG A 54 2.94 20.08 17.09
N GLY A 55 3.39 18.85 17.35
CA GLY A 55 2.55 17.77 17.84
C GLY A 55 1.64 17.13 16.78
N LEU A 56 1.84 17.45 15.50
CA LEU A 56 1.22 16.75 14.39
C LEU A 56 2.30 16.17 13.48
N ILE A 57 1.98 15.03 12.87
CA ILE A 57 2.76 14.30 11.88
C ILE A 57 2.08 14.48 10.53
N GLY A 58 2.84 14.89 9.51
CA GLY A 58 2.29 15.28 8.20
C GLY A 58 2.83 16.65 7.81
N PRO A 59 2.73 17.04 6.52
CA PRO A 59 1.63 16.79 5.59
C PRO A 59 1.68 15.43 4.87
N MET A 60 0.56 14.72 4.81
CA MET A 60 0.43 13.47 4.06
C MET A 60 -0.75 13.55 3.06
N PRO A 61 -0.66 12.89 1.90
CA PRO A 61 -1.77 12.86 0.96
C PRO A 61 -2.85 11.89 1.46
N ASP A 62 -4.11 12.33 1.48
CA ASP A 62 -5.26 11.46 1.68
C ASP A 62 -5.87 11.06 0.32
N SER A 63 -6.36 9.83 0.25
CA SER A 63 -7.09 9.25 -0.90
C SER A 63 -8.27 10.09 -1.37
N LYS A 64 -8.82 10.97 -0.51
CA LYS A 64 -9.93 11.87 -0.84
C LYS A 64 -9.49 13.26 -1.34
N GLY A 65 -8.22 13.44 -1.68
CA GLY A 65 -7.67 14.73 -2.12
C GLY A 65 -7.53 15.77 -0.99
N ALA A 66 -7.66 15.33 0.26
CA ALA A 66 -7.38 16.13 1.44
C ALA A 66 -5.91 15.98 1.84
N ILE A 67 -5.37 16.99 2.52
CA ILE A 67 -4.06 16.89 3.18
C ILE A 67 -4.30 16.44 4.61
N ARG A 68 -3.65 15.36 5.02
CA ARG A 68 -3.83 14.76 6.34
C ARG A 68 -2.65 15.07 7.25
N TYR A 69 -2.99 15.47 8.46
CA TYR A 69 -2.10 15.53 9.61
C TYR A 69 -2.61 14.57 10.67
N GLU A 70 -1.71 13.95 11.41
CA GLU A 70 -2.02 12.91 12.39
C GLU A 70 -1.34 13.23 13.72
N THR A 71 -1.98 12.96 14.86
CA THR A 71 -1.26 12.95 16.14
C THR A 71 -0.24 11.80 16.16
N PRO A 72 0.89 11.92 16.89
CA PRO A 72 1.90 10.87 17.00
C PRO A 72 1.31 9.50 17.37
N GLU A 73 0.33 9.46 18.27
CA GLU A 73 -0.33 8.22 18.67
C GLU A 73 -1.05 7.50 17.52
N VAL A 74 -1.70 8.26 16.64
CA VAL A 74 -2.39 7.73 15.46
C VAL A 74 -1.36 7.17 14.50
N PHE A 75 -0.34 7.96 14.18
CA PHE A 75 0.74 7.56 13.28
C PHE A 75 1.42 6.27 13.76
N GLU A 76 1.79 6.21 15.04
CA GLU A 76 2.41 5.02 15.62
C GLU A 76 1.50 3.80 15.57
N THR A 77 0.22 3.95 15.91
CA THR A 77 -0.73 2.83 15.94
C THR A 77 -0.94 2.27 14.54
N LEU A 78 -1.23 3.15 13.55
CA LEU A 78 -1.43 2.75 12.16
C LEU A 78 -0.17 2.13 11.56
N THR A 79 1.01 2.67 11.89
CA THR A 79 2.29 2.12 11.43
C THR A 79 2.57 0.75 12.02
N LYS A 80 2.26 0.55 13.31
CA LYS A 80 2.37 -0.76 13.98
C LYS A 80 1.41 -1.78 13.38
N GLU A 81 0.15 -1.41 13.14
CA GLU A 81 -0.84 -2.27 12.49
C GLU A 81 -0.40 -2.67 11.08
N TRP A 82 0.11 -1.71 10.30
CA TRP A 82 0.65 -1.98 8.97
C TRP A 82 1.85 -2.94 9.02
N THR A 83 2.75 -2.77 9.98
CA THR A 83 3.90 -3.66 10.17
C THR A 83 3.49 -5.08 10.59
N ASN A 84 2.42 -5.20 11.38
CA ASN A 84 1.89 -6.47 11.85
C ASN A 84 1.03 -7.20 10.81
N ALA A 85 0.60 -6.52 9.74
CA ALA A 85 -0.14 -7.14 8.66
C ALA A 85 0.76 -8.14 7.92
N GLN A 86 0.55 -9.45 8.19
CA GLN A 86 1.29 -10.53 7.54
C GLN A 86 1.18 -10.39 6.01
N PRO A 87 2.31 -10.29 5.27
CA PRO A 87 2.26 -10.24 3.83
C PRO A 87 1.69 -11.56 3.32
N VAL A 88 0.73 -11.49 2.41
CA VAL A 88 0.16 -12.69 1.76
C VAL A 88 1.30 -13.48 1.13
N ARG A 89 1.63 -14.64 1.71
CA ARG A 89 2.67 -15.53 1.20
C ARG A 89 2.29 -15.96 -0.20
N ARG A 90 2.94 -15.37 -1.21
CA ARG A 90 2.74 -15.73 -2.61
C ARG A 90 3.36 -17.10 -2.84
N THR A 91 2.55 -18.16 -2.78
CA THR A 91 2.98 -19.52 -3.11
C THR A 91 3.35 -19.55 -4.59
N ARG A 92 4.64 -19.77 -4.89
CA ARG A 92 5.06 -20.09 -6.27
C ARG A 92 4.39 -21.40 -6.65
N ARG A 93 3.47 -21.37 -7.62
CA ARG A 93 3.01 -22.59 -8.28
C ARG A 93 4.23 -23.18 -8.99
N SER A 94 4.75 -24.29 -8.48
CA SER A 94 5.67 -25.13 -9.23
C SER A 94 4.95 -25.56 -10.51
N ALA A 95 5.42 -25.08 -11.65
CA ALA A 95 4.93 -25.54 -12.93
C ALA A 95 5.28 -27.04 -13.04
N THR A 96 4.25 -27.89 -13.03
CA THR A 96 4.40 -29.31 -13.36
C THR A 96 4.87 -29.39 -14.82
N PRO A 97 6.04 -29.98 -15.12
CA PRO A 97 6.47 -30.13 -16.51
C PRO A 97 5.49 -31.07 -17.22
N GLN A 98 4.81 -30.56 -18.24
CA GLN A 98 3.96 -31.35 -19.12
C GLN A 98 4.83 -32.33 -19.90
N SER A 99 4.72 -33.63 -19.59
CA SER A 99 5.32 -34.69 -20.37
C SER A 99 4.57 -34.84 -21.70
N THR A 100 5.16 -34.35 -22.79
CA THR A 100 4.71 -34.65 -24.16
C THR A 100 5.05 -36.11 -24.50
N PRO A 101 4.10 -36.93 -25.00
CA PRO A 101 4.42 -38.27 -25.45
C PRO A 101 5.01 -38.19 -26.86
N HIS A 102 6.34 -38.30 -26.98
CA HIS A 102 6.99 -38.49 -28.27
C HIS A 102 6.75 -39.91 -28.79
N SER A 103 6.04 -39.97 -29.91
CA SER A 103 5.88 -41.10 -30.81
C SER A 103 7.21 -41.81 -31.10
N LYS A 104 7.28 -43.13 -30.85
CA LYS A 104 8.23 -44.03 -31.50
C LYS A 104 7.48 -44.94 -32.46
N LYS A 105 7.55 -44.59 -33.75
CA LYS A 105 7.44 -45.54 -34.86
C LYS A 105 8.74 -46.33 -34.91
N GLU A 106 8.66 -47.65 -34.85
CA GLU A 106 9.70 -48.51 -35.42
C GLU A 106 9.03 -49.72 -36.10
N LYS A 107 9.17 -49.74 -37.43
CA LYS A 107 8.99 -50.90 -38.32
C LYS A 107 10.13 -51.90 -37.98
N GLU A 108 10.16 -53.18 -38.28
CA GLU A 108 9.62 -54.04 -39.33
C GLU A 108 10.08 -55.47 -38.96
N GLY A 109 9.44 -56.55 -39.45
CA GLY A 109 10.07 -57.87 -39.38
C GLY A 109 9.15 -59.09 -39.44
N VAL A 110 8.60 -59.39 -40.62
CA VAL A 110 7.94 -60.66 -40.94
C VAL A 110 8.98 -61.78 -41.00
N ARG A 111 8.82 -62.89 -40.23
CA ARG A 111 9.38 -64.19 -40.60
C ARG A 111 8.64 -65.41 -40.00
N SER A 112 7.65 -65.86 -40.76
CA SER A 112 7.31 -67.25 -41.12
C SER A 112 7.76 -68.47 -40.27
N LYS A 113 6.76 -69.33 -40.00
CA LYS A 113 6.76 -70.81 -39.88
C LYS A 113 7.32 -71.48 -38.61
N ARG A 114 6.42 -72.15 -37.86
CA ARG A 114 6.34 -73.64 -37.86
C ARG A 114 5.05 -74.18 -37.24
N VAL A 115 4.49 -75.15 -37.97
CA VAL A 115 3.44 -76.11 -37.63
C VAL A 115 4.01 -77.19 -36.68
N ARG A 116 3.11 -77.82 -35.89
CA ARG A 116 3.15 -79.13 -35.18
C ARG A 116 2.89 -78.94 -33.66
N GLN A 117 2.01 -79.68 -32.99
CA GLN A 117 1.06 -80.75 -33.33
C GLN A 117 -0.24 -80.53 -32.56
#